data_AF-A0A964IFG6-F1
#
_entry.id   AF-A0A964IFG6-F1
#
_cell.length_a   1.000
_cell.length_b   1.000
_cell.length_c   1.000
_cell.angle_alpha   90.00
_cell.angle_beta   90.00
_cell.angle_gamma   90.00
#
_symmetry.space_group_name_H-M   'P 1'
#
loop_
_entity.id
_entity.type
_entity.pdbx_description
1 polymer ?
#
loop_
_entity_poly.entity_id
_entity_poly.type
_entity_poly.pdbx_seq_one_letter_code
_entity_poly.pdbx_strand_id
1 'polypeptide(L)'
;MNGSKTRQVTLLPALAVALLAVALGLTASPPAEANPDLDAKRQRAREVLAQVRELDSDLSRAIESYNFATIELERIEGDLKANGRHLVVAQGSLRAAQSHIAARLNALYVNGGGGGAVEVIFGAKSLDDLLGRLDVIEHVGRQDARVLRDVQRFGLEVKQRRAKLREARKRQKEVVASRASTKHSIEGRLKERERMLASVRNEVAELEAEERRRQERITARARARLAELEADGADPGSLAAQGDLPPAKYGASVGVAMQYLGVPYVWGGMSPSGFDCSGLVAFAYAQLGVYLPHHAASQYGYGVPVGRDQLLPGDIVFFDGLGHNGLYIGGGQFVHAPHTGEVVKISSLSDEWYAAKWVGARRVA
;
A
#
# COMPACT_ATOMS: atom_id res chain seq x y z
N MET A 1 -6.50 -14.52 -28.77
CA MET A 1 -5.95 -15.67 -28.05
C MET A 1 -4.43 -15.59 -28.07
N ASN A 2 -3.80 -15.21 -26.96
CA ASN A 2 -2.45 -15.64 -26.61
C ASN A 2 -2.15 -15.18 -25.17
N GLY A 3 -2.17 -16.15 -24.26
CA GLY A 3 -2.01 -15.94 -22.83
C GLY A 3 -0.57 -15.60 -22.46
N SER A 4 -0.38 -14.43 -21.88
CA SER A 4 0.82 -14.06 -21.15
C SER A 4 0.77 -14.79 -19.79
N LYS A 5 1.52 -15.88 -19.67
CA LYS A 5 1.81 -16.52 -18.38
C LYS A 5 2.86 -15.67 -17.67
N THR A 6 2.40 -14.81 -16.77
CA THR A 6 3.24 -14.16 -15.75
C THR A 6 3.83 -15.26 -14.87
N ARG A 7 5.11 -15.58 -15.07
CA ARG A 7 5.87 -16.44 -14.14
C ARG A 7 6.08 -15.65 -12.85
N GLN A 8 5.21 -15.88 -11.87
CA GLN A 8 5.49 -15.54 -10.49
C GLN A 8 6.72 -16.35 -10.05
N VAL A 9 7.81 -15.66 -9.74
CA VAL A 9 8.97 -16.28 -9.09
C VAL A 9 8.62 -16.39 -7.62
N THR A 10 8.02 -17.52 -7.26
CA THR A 10 7.78 -17.92 -5.87
C THR A 10 9.12 -18.28 -5.22
N LEU A 11 9.70 -17.33 -4.49
CA LEU A 11 10.75 -17.62 -3.51
C LEU A 11 10.05 -18.15 -2.25
N LEU A 12 10.00 -19.47 -2.10
CA LEU A 12 9.68 -20.15 -0.85
C LEU A 12 10.88 -20.01 0.10
N PRO A 13 10.74 -19.48 1.31
CA PRO A 13 11.62 -19.83 2.41
C PRO A 13 10.93 -20.93 3.22
N ALA A 14 11.45 -22.15 3.10
CA ALA A 14 11.27 -23.14 4.15
C ALA A 14 12.18 -22.73 5.31
N LEU A 15 11.62 -22.14 6.37
CA LEU A 15 12.29 -22.07 7.67
C LEU A 15 11.23 -21.92 8.78
N ALA A 16 11.05 -22.99 9.53
CA ALA A 16 10.27 -22.98 10.77
C ALA A 16 11.07 -22.23 11.84
N VAL A 17 10.56 -21.11 12.35
CA VAL A 17 11.13 -20.42 13.51
C VAL A 17 10.00 -19.88 14.39
N ALA A 18 10.16 -20.16 15.68
CA ALA A 18 9.25 -19.89 16.79
C ALA A 18 9.09 -18.39 17.09
N LEU A 19 8.07 -18.11 17.88
CA LEU A 19 7.25 -16.90 17.92
C LEU A 19 7.20 -16.38 19.36
N LEU A 20 7.68 -15.15 19.65
CA LEU A 20 6.98 -14.16 20.50
C LEU A 20 7.74 -12.86 20.79
N ALA A 21 6.98 -11.76 20.86
CA ALA A 21 7.30 -10.49 21.51
C ALA A 21 6.71 -10.36 22.94
N VAL A 22 7.46 -9.67 23.81
CA VAL A 22 7.24 -9.38 25.26
C VAL A 22 6.64 -7.98 25.50
N ALA A 23 5.68 -7.84 26.43
CA ALA A 23 5.30 -6.56 27.06
C ALA A 23 5.02 -6.75 28.57
N LEU A 24 5.59 -5.87 29.40
CA LEU A 24 5.57 -5.92 30.87
C LEU A 24 4.42 -5.11 31.47
N GLY A 25 3.76 -5.64 32.51
CA GLY A 25 2.85 -4.89 33.38
C GLY A 25 2.69 -5.58 34.74
N LEU A 26 3.10 -4.88 35.80
CA LEU A 26 3.24 -5.33 37.20
C LEU A 26 1.90 -5.46 37.95
N THR A 27 1.70 -6.58 38.66
CA THR A 27 0.95 -6.63 39.93
C THR A 27 1.60 -7.65 40.87
N ALA A 28 1.73 -7.29 42.14
CA ALA A 28 2.54 -7.98 43.16
C ALA A 28 2.06 -9.40 43.50
N SER A 29 3.01 -10.34 43.48
CA SER A 29 2.97 -11.71 44.02
C SER A 29 4.06 -11.82 45.10
N PRO A 30 3.95 -12.78 46.06
CA PRO A 30 4.93 -12.91 47.16
C PRO A 30 6.35 -13.15 46.63
N PRO A 31 7.41 -12.85 47.42
CA PRO A 31 8.78 -12.88 46.92
C PRO A 31 9.17 -14.33 46.64
N ALA A 32 9.09 -14.73 45.38
CA ALA A 32 9.91 -15.80 44.87
C ALA A 32 11.36 -15.34 45.07
N GLU A 33 12.16 -16.10 45.81
CA GLU A 33 13.60 -15.83 45.95
C GLU A 33 14.18 -15.58 44.55
N ALA A 34 14.62 -14.34 44.33
CA ALA A 34 15.16 -13.90 43.06
C ALA A 34 16.41 -14.74 42.79
N ASN A 35 16.33 -15.66 41.83
CA ASN A 35 17.51 -16.31 41.28
C ASN A 35 18.18 -15.29 40.35
N PRO A 36 19.29 -14.66 40.76
CA PRO A 36 19.88 -13.53 40.04
C PRO A 36 20.32 -13.89 38.62
N ASP A 37 20.53 -15.19 38.33
CA ASP A 37 20.90 -15.68 37.01
C ASP A 37 19.71 -15.73 36.03
N LEU A 38 18.48 -15.96 36.53
CA LEU A 38 17.26 -15.95 35.71
C LEU A 38 16.78 -14.53 35.41
N ASP A 39 16.92 -13.59 36.36
CA ASP A 39 16.53 -12.20 36.13
C ASP A 39 17.48 -11.48 35.16
N ALA A 40 18.78 -11.81 35.19
CA ALA A 40 19.74 -11.35 34.19
C ALA A 40 19.41 -11.87 32.77
N LYS A 41 19.03 -13.15 32.64
CA LYS A 41 18.58 -13.75 31.37
C LYS A 41 17.30 -13.10 30.85
N ARG A 42 16.33 -12.82 31.73
CA ARG A 42 15.10 -12.10 31.40
C ARG A 42 15.37 -10.68 30.92
N GLN A 43 16.29 -9.96 31.57
CA GLN A 43 16.65 -8.61 31.18
C GLN A 43 17.30 -8.58 29.78
N ARG A 44 18.24 -9.50 29.52
CA ARG A 44 18.87 -9.65 28.20
C ARG A 44 17.83 -9.96 27.12
N ALA A 45 16.91 -10.89 27.37
CA ALA A 45 15.85 -11.23 26.41
C ALA A 45 14.95 -10.01 26.11
N ARG A 46 14.60 -9.21 27.12
CA ARG A 46 13.81 -7.97 26.94
C ARG A 46 14.52 -6.94 26.08
N GLU A 47 15.82 -6.74 26.30
CA GLU A 47 16.62 -5.79 25.53
C GLU A 47 16.72 -6.20 24.06
N VAL A 48 17.02 -7.47 23.78
CA VAL A 48 17.08 -7.98 22.40
C VAL A 48 15.71 -7.93 21.73
N LEU A 49 14.63 -8.27 22.45
CA LEU A 49 13.27 -8.16 21.89
C LEU A 49 12.85 -6.70 21.66
N ALA A 50 13.34 -5.74 22.46
CA ALA A 50 13.12 -4.33 22.19
C ALA A 50 13.83 -3.89 20.90
N GLN A 51 15.07 -4.35 20.67
CA GLN A 51 15.80 -4.10 19.42
C GLN A 51 15.10 -4.75 18.22
N VAL A 52 14.60 -5.97 18.37
CA VAL A 52 13.81 -6.65 17.33
C VAL A 52 12.53 -5.88 17.01
N ARG A 53 11.82 -5.35 18.01
CA ARG A 53 10.62 -4.52 17.77
C ARG A 53 10.94 -3.23 17.01
N GLU A 54 12.05 -2.57 17.35
CA GLU A 54 12.47 -1.38 16.61
C GLU A 54 12.83 -1.74 15.17
N LEU A 55 13.58 -2.82 14.96
CA LEU A 55 13.92 -3.36 13.65
C LEU A 55 12.67 -3.75 12.84
N ASP A 56 11.65 -4.28 13.51
CA ASP A 56 10.36 -4.65 12.90
C ASP A 56 9.57 -3.40 12.49
N SER A 57 9.54 -2.31 13.28
CA SER A 57 8.96 -1.01 12.86
C SER A 57 9.72 -0.41 11.67
N ASP A 58 11.05 -0.49 11.70
CA ASP A 58 11.94 -0.06 10.63
C ASP A 58 11.73 -0.87 9.33
N LEU A 59 11.53 -2.18 9.46
CA LEU A 59 11.15 -3.07 8.37
C LEU A 59 9.79 -2.68 7.81
N SER A 60 8.76 -2.49 8.65
CA SER A 60 7.42 -2.09 8.19
C SER A 60 7.47 -0.83 7.34
N ARG A 61 8.14 0.24 7.80
CA ARG A 61 8.33 1.48 7.02
C ARG A 61 9.08 1.26 5.70
N ALA A 62 10.15 0.45 5.73
CA ALA A 62 10.91 0.16 4.52
C ALA A 62 10.07 -0.61 3.50
N ILE A 63 9.24 -1.55 3.96
CA ILE A 63 8.42 -2.35 3.06
C ILE A 63 7.22 -1.55 2.55
N GLU A 64 6.64 -0.65 3.34
CA GLU A 64 5.66 0.33 2.87
C GLU A 64 6.22 1.20 1.74
N SER A 65 7.45 1.71 1.89
CA SER A 65 8.13 2.45 0.83
C SER A 65 8.34 1.60 -0.43
N TYR A 66 8.70 0.32 -0.28
CA TYR A 66 8.84 -0.61 -1.41
C TYR A 66 7.51 -0.87 -2.14
N ASN A 67 6.42 -1.04 -1.38
CA ASN A 67 5.07 -1.23 -1.94
C ASN A 67 4.62 0.01 -2.70
N PHE A 68 4.78 1.19 -2.11
CA PHE A 68 4.47 2.47 -2.75
C PHE A 68 5.23 2.62 -4.08
N ALA A 69 6.55 2.36 -4.07
CA ALA A 69 7.37 2.43 -5.26
C ALA A 69 6.97 1.38 -6.32
N THR A 70 6.43 0.23 -5.91
CA THR A 70 5.89 -0.79 -6.83
C THR A 70 4.63 -0.28 -7.55
N ILE A 71 3.69 0.31 -6.81
CA ILE A 71 2.48 0.91 -7.39
C ILE A 71 2.84 2.08 -8.32
N GLU A 72 3.80 2.91 -7.92
CA GLU A 72 4.28 4.02 -8.75
C GLU A 72 4.89 3.52 -10.07
N LEU A 73 5.67 2.44 -10.03
CA LEU A 73 6.27 1.83 -11.21
C LEU A 73 5.19 1.34 -12.19
N GLU A 74 4.15 0.66 -11.70
CA GLU A 74 3.03 0.19 -12.53
C GLU A 74 2.32 1.37 -13.23
N ARG A 75 2.09 2.47 -12.49
CA ARG A 75 1.51 3.69 -13.04
C ARG A 75 2.39 4.29 -14.13
N ILE A 76 3.71 4.38 -13.90
CA ILE A 76 4.69 4.89 -14.88
C ILE A 76 4.71 4.00 -16.14
N GLU A 77 4.67 2.68 -15.99
CA GLU A 77 4.62 1.74 -17.12
C GLU A 77 3.35 1.90 -17.96
N GLY A 78 2.21 2.09 -17.29
CA GLY A 78 0.94 2.46 -17.93
C GLY A 78 1.05 3.75 -18.75
N ASP A 79 1.58 4.81 -18.14
CA ASP A 79 1.80 6.11 -18.78
C ASP A 79 2.76 6.01 -19.99
N LEU A 80 3.85 5.24 -19.86
CA LEU A 80 4.81 4.99 -20.93
C LEU A 80 4.14 4.31 -22.12
N LYS A 81 3.32 3.28 -21.87
CA LYS A 81 2.60 2.55 -22.92
C LYS A 81 1.57 3.45 -23.60
N ALA A 82 0.75 4.16 -22.84
CA ALA A 82 -0.27 5.06 -23.38
C ALA A 82 0.37 6.19 -24.21
N ASN A 83 1.34 6.89 -23.65
CA ASN A 83 2.01 8.00 -24.32
C ASN A 83 2.84 7.53 -25.53
N GLY A 84 3.39 6.31 -25.48
CA GLY A 84 4.05 5.67 -26.62
C GLY A 84 3.10 5.47 -27.80
N ARG A 85 1.90 4.91 -27.56
CA ARG A 85 0.88 4.73 -28.60
C ARG A 85 0.46 6.07 -29.20
N HIS A 86 0.21 7.06 -28.35
CA HIS A 86 -0.18 8.35 -28.85
C HIS A 86 0.93 9.09 -29.60
N LEU A 87 2.21 8.89 -29.24
CA LEU A 87 3.31 9.44 -30.01
C LEU A 87 3.33 8.86 -31.43
N VAL A 88 3.09 7.56 -31.58
CA VAL A 88 2.98 6.92 -32.91
C VAL A 88 1.85 7.55 -33.72
N VAL A 89 0.68 7.75 -33.11
CA VAL A 89 -0.45 8.42 -33.76
C VAL A 89 -0.09 9.85 -34.17
N ALA A 90 0.45 10.66 -33.26
CA ALA A 90 0.82 12.05 -33.55
C ALA A 90 1.89 12.15 -34.64
N GLN A 91 2.86 11.23 -34.67
CA GLN A 91 3.85 11.15 -35.75
C GLN A 91 3.21 10.79 -37.09
N GLY A 92 2.26 9.84 -37.09
CA GLY A 92 1.48 9.49 -38.28
C GLY A 92 0.67 10.67 -38.81
N SER A 93 -0.05 11.36 -37.93
CA SER A 93 -0.84 12.55 -38.26
C SER A 93 0.03 13.70 -38.77
N LEU A 94 1.20 13.92 -38.17
CA LEU A 94 2.16 14.92 -38.64
C LEU A 94 2.65 14.59 -40.05
N ARG A 95 3.05 13.34 -40.31
CA ARG A 95 3.49 12.92 -41.66
C ARG A 95 2.38 13.11 -42.69
N ALA A 96 1.15 12.73 -42.37
CA ALA A 96 0.01 12.92 -43.27
C ALA A 96 -0.21 14.41 -43.59
N ALA A 97 -0.21 15.27 -42.56
CA ALA A 97 -0.35 16.72 -42.75
C ALA A 97 0.81 17.32 -43.57
N GLN A 98 2.05 16.85 -43.35
CA GLN A 98 3.22 17.23 -44.15
C GLN A 98 3.11 16.78 -45.62
N SER A 99 2.61 15.57 -45.88
CA SER A 99 2.36 15.10 -47.25
C SER A 99 1.28 15.92 -47.95
N HIS A 100 0.22 16.30 -47.24
CA HIS A 100 -0.83 17.17 -47.78
C HIS A 100 -0.29 18.55 -48.16
N ILE A 101 0.49 19.20 -47.30
CA ILE A 101 1.05 20.51 -47.62
C ILE A 101 2.07 20.43 -48.76
N ALA A 102 2.90 19.37 -48.81
CA ALA A 102 3.85 19.17 -49.90
C ALA A 102 3.15 19.00 -51.25
N ALA A 103 2.08 18.21 -51.31
CA ALA A 103 1.28 18.04 -52.52
C ALA A 103 0.65 19.37 -52.97
N ARG A 104 0.16 20.17 -52.02
CA ARG A 104 -0.42 21.49 -52.29
C ARG A 104 0.62 22.48 -52.82
N LEU A 105 1.79 22.55 -52.20
CA LEU A 105 2.90 23.41 -52.64
C LEU A 105 3.38 23.01 -54.04
N ASN A 106 3.47 21.71 -54.33
CA ASN A 106 3.81 21.22 -55.67
C ASN A 106 2.75 21.64 -56.71
N ALA A 107 1.46 21.54 -56.38
CA ALA A 107 0.39 21.97 -57.27
C ALA A 107 0.42 23.49 -57.54
N LEU A 108 0.74 24.30 -56.52
CA LEU A 108 0.93 25.75 -56.66
C LEU A 108 2.17 26.09 -57.50
N TYR A 109 3.26 25.33 -57.35
CA TYR A 109 4.47 25.51 -58.16
C TYR A 109 4.23 25.17 -59.64
N VAL A 110 3.54 24.06 -59.93
CA VAL A 110 3.32 23.58 -61.30
C VAL A 110 2.24 24.38 -62.03
N ASN A 111 1.16 24.77 -61.34
CA ASN A 111 -0.02 25.38 -61.97
C ASN A 111 -0.20 26.88 -61.65
N GLY A 112 0.56 27.44 -60.70
CA GLY A 112 0.43 28.82 -60.24
C GLY A 112 1.40 29.76 -60.95
N GLY A 113 0.97 30.33 -62.08
CA GLY A 113 1.75 31.29 -62.89
C GLY A 113 1.95 32.68 -62.27
N GLY A 114 2.26 32.81 -60.97
CA GLY A 114 2.48 34.10 -60.29
C GLY A 114 3.64 34.07 -59.30
N GLY A 115 4.65 34.92 -59.51
CA GLY A 115 5.98 34.87 -58.87
C GLY A 115 6.06 34.91 -57.33
N GLY A 116 4.98 35.27 -56.63
CA GLY A 116 5.00 35.42 -55.16
C GLY A 116 5.09 34.10 -54.36
N ALA A 117 4.51 33.00 -54.87
CA ALA A 117 4.55 31.72 -54.16
C ALA A 117 5.94 31.06 -54.22
N VAL A 118 6.65 31.27 -55.32
CA VAL A 118 8.01 30.75 -55.55
C VAL A 118 9.01 31.47 -54.63
N GLU A 119 8.93 32.79 -54.53
CA GLU A 119 9.81 33.60 -53.69
C GLU A 119 9.73 33.23 -52.20
N VAL A 120 8.51 32.92 -51.72
CA VAL A 120 8.26 32.52 -50.31
C VAL A 120 8.84 31.15 -49.99
N ILE A 121 8.75 30.20 -50.93
CA ILE A 121 9.32 28.85 -50.78
C ILE A 121 10.85 28.92 -50.77
N PHE A 122 11.46 29.65 -51.72
CA PHE A 122 12.92 29.75 -51.83
C PHE A 122 13.56 30.62 -50.73
N GLY A 123 12.81 31.57 -50.17
CA GLY A 123 13.29 32.43 -49.09
C GLY A 123 13.22 31.79 -47.69
N ALA A 124 12.55 30.65 -47.53
CA ALA A 124 12.37 30.01 -46.23
C ALA A 124 13.59 29.16 -45.83
N LYS A 125 14.03 29.30 -44.57
CA LYS A 125 15.20 28.60 -44.03
C LYS A 125 14.87 27.27 -43.36
N SER A 126 13.61 27.02 -43.05
CA SER A 126 13.11 25.79 -42.44
C SER A 126 11.62 25.59 -42.75
N LEU A 127 11.10 24.40 -42.49
CA LEU A 127 9.66 24.15 -42.62
C LEU A 127 8.84 25.07 -41.69
N ASP A 128 9.28 25.30 -40.46
CA ASP A 128 8.57 26.19 -39.53
C ASP A 128 8.58 27.66 -39.99
N ASP A 129 9.70 28.14 -40.56
CA ASP A 129 9.80 29.49 -41.17
C ASP A 129 8.90 29.59 -42.42
N LEU A 130 8.87 28.55 -43.25
CA LEU A 130 7.98 28.47 -44.41
C LEU A 130 6.50 28.53 -44.00
N LEU A 131 6.10 27.72 -42.99
CA LEU A 131 4.73 27.69 -42.48
C LEU A 131 4.32 29.04 -41.88
N GLY A 132 5.22 29.72 -41.16
CA GLY A 132 4.97 31.05 -40.60
C GLY A 132 4.81 32.14 -41.67
N ARG A 133 5.60 32.07 -42.74
CA ARG A 133 5.49 33.02 -43.88
C ARG A 133 4.24 32.78 -44.72
N LEU A 134 3.83 31.54 -44.90
CA LEU A 134 2.61 31.18 -45.62
C LEU A 134 1.34 31.65 -44.89
N ASP A 135 1.34 31.69 -43.56
CA ASP A 135 0.20 32.19 -42.77
C ASP A 135 -0.06 33.70 -42.98
N VAL A 136 0.96 34.46 -43.37
CA VAL A 136 0.88 35.92 -43.59
C VAL A 136 0.35 36.28 -44.99
N ILE A 137 0.32 35.33 -45.92
CA ILE A 137 -0.10 35.58 -47.31
C ILE A 137 -1.62 35.47 -47.44
N GLU A 138 -2.26 36.57 -47.85
CA GLU A 138 -3.72 36.75 -47.99
C GLU A 138 -4.37 35.79 -49.03
N HIS A 139 -3.57 35.09 -49.84
CA HIS A 139 -4.01 34.19 -50.92
C HIS A 139 -4.14 32.71 -50.52
N VAL A 140 -3.97 32.36 -49.24
CA VAL A 140 -4.12 30.97 -48.77
C VAL A 140 -5.61 30.64 -48.54
N GLY A 141 -6.13 29.63 -49.25
CA GLY A 141 -7.52 29.17 -49.07
C GLY A 141 -7.78 28.63 -47.65
N ARG A 142 -9.01 28.72 -47.15
CA ARG A 142 -9.40 28.25 -45.79
C ARG A 142 -8.97 26.81 -45.46
N GLN A 143 -8.90 25.95 -46.48
CA GLN A 143 -8.47 24.56 -46.35
C GLN A 143 -6.95 24.44 -46.16
N ASP A 144 -6.15 25.25 -46.85
CA ASP A 144 -4.69 25.26 -46.76
C ASP A 144 -4.25 25.80 -45.38
N ALA A 145 -4.89 26.86 -44.90
CA ALA A 145 -4.67 27.39 -43.55
C ALA A 145 -4.99 26.36 -42.45
N ARG A 146 -5.95 25.44 -42.69
CA ARG A 146 -6.25 24.35 -41.75
C ARG A 146 -5.14 23.31 -41.72
N VAL A 147 -4.61 22.92 -42.88
CA VAL A 147 -3.50 21.95 -42.96
C VAL A 147 -2.23 22.51 -42.32
N LEU A 148 -1.91 23.79 -42.54
CA LEU A 148 -0.78 24.48 -41.89
C LEU A 148 -0.89 24.42 -40.35
N ARG A 149 -2.07 24.75 -39.80
CA ARG A 149 -2.34 24.64 -38.36
C ARG A 149 -2.25 23.20 -37.85
N ASP A 150 -2.69 22.22 -38.63
CA ASP A 150 -2.59 20.81 -38.26
C ASP A 150 -1.13 20.34 -38.19
N VAL A 151 -0.26 20.76 -39.13
CA VAL A 151 1.19 20.49 -39.08
C VAL A 151 1.81 21.07 -37.81
N GLN A 152 1.53 22.34 -37.50
CA GLN A 152 2.04 22.98 -36.29
C GLN A 152 1.55 22.28 -35.01
N ARG A 153 0.25 21.98 -34.93
CA ARG A 153 -0.36 21.29 -33.79
C ARG A 153 0.25 19.92 -33.57
N PHE A 154 0.32 19.07 -34.60
CA PHE A 154 0.89 17.73 -34.48
C PHE A 154 2.39 17.77 -34.23
N GLY A 155 3.12 18.76 -34.76
CA GLY A 155 4.53 19.00 -34.45
C GLY A 155 4.75 19.29 -32.96
N LEU A 156 3.94 20.18 -32.39
CA LEU A 156 3.97 20.48 -30.95
C LEU A 156 3.61 19.25 -30.12
N GLU A 157 2.58 18.50 -30.52
CA GLU A 157 2.15 17.30 -29.83
C GLU A 157 3.27 16.24 -29.80
N VAL A 158 3.95 15.99 -30.93
CA VAL A 158 5.12 15.10 -31.00
C VAL A 158 6.22 15.56 -30.05
N LYS A 159 6.54 16.86 -30.00
CA LYS A 159 7.55 17.43 -29.11
C LYS A 159 7.20 17.21 -27.64
N GLN A 160 5.96 17.52 -27.25
CA GLN A 160 5.46 17.35 -25.88
C GLN A 160 5.43 15.87 -25.47
N ARG A 161 4.95 14.98 -26.33
CA ARG A 161 4.89 13.53 -26.04
C ARG A 161 6.27 12.93 -25.88
N ARG A 162 7.24 13.31 -26.72
CA ARG A 162 8.65 12.91 -26.56
C ARG A 162 9.23 13.39 -25.23
N ALA A 163 8.94 14.63 -24.81
CA ALA A 163 9.39 15.14 -23.52
C ALA A 163 8.79 14.33 -22.35
N LYS A 164 7.47 14.09 -22.37
CA LYS A 164 6.79 13.25 -21.38
C LYS A 164 7.36 11.82 -21.30
N LEU A 165 7.67 11.19 -22.44
CA LEU A 165 8.30 9.87 -22.46
C LEU A 165 9.71 9.88 -21.86
N ARG A 166 10.53 10.91 -22.15
CA ARG A 166 11.87 11.03 -21.56
C ARG A 166 11.79 11.15 -20.04
N GLU A 167 10.90 12.00 -19.56
CA GLU A 167 10.71 12.22 -18.11
C GLU A 167 10.17 10.96 -17.42
N ALA A 168 9.16 10.31 -18.00
CA ALA A 168 8.63 9.06 -17.46
C ALA A 168 9.69 7.95 -17.42
N ARG A 169 10.56 7.83 -18.44
CA ARG A 169 11.68 6.87 -18.43
C ARG A 169 12.73 7.20 -17.38
N LYS A 170 13.00 8.49 -17.12
CA LYS A 170 13.91 8.91 -16.05
C LYS A 170 13.36 8.48 -14.69
N ARG A 171 12.11 8.83 -14.40
CA ARG A 171 11.41 8.41 -13.17
C ARG A 171 11.35 6.90 -13.03
N GLN A 172 11.07 6.17 -14.11
CA GLN A 172 11.06 4.71 -14.10
C GLN A 172 12.40 4.15 -13.61
N LYS A 173 13.54 4.67 -14.11
CA LYS A 173 14.88 4.23 -13.69
C LYS A 173 15.13 4.53 -12.20
N GLU A 174 14.75 5.72 -11.74
CA GLU A 174 14.91 6.13 -10.35
C GLU A 174 14.08 5.24 -9.40
N VAL A 175 12.81 5.00 -9.73
CA VAL A 175 11.93 4.11 -8.95
C VAL A 175 12.44 2.68 -8.96
N VAL A 176 12.91 2.15 -10.09
CA VAL A 176 13.50 0.79 -10.14
C VAL A 176 14.76 0.69 -9.28
N ALA A 177 15.64 1.69 -9.32
CA ALA A 177 16.85 1.71 -8.50
C ALA A 177 16.51 1.80 -7.00
N SER A 178 15.56 2.67 -6.64
CA SER A 178 15.05 2.80 -5.27
C SER A 178 14.48 1.47 -4.77
N ARG A 179 13.60 0.82 -5.54
CA ARG A 179 13.05 -0.50 -5.19
C ARG A 179 14.12 -1.56 -4.96
N ALA A 180 15.14 -1.60 -5.81
CA ALA A 180 16.24 -2.56 -5.66
C ALA A 180 17.03 -2.32 -4.37
N SER A 181 17.34 -1.05 -4.06
CA SER A 181 18.03 -0.66 -2.82
C SER A 181 17.19 -0.97 -1.58
N THR A 182 15.92 -0.58 -1.56
CA THR A 182 15.01 -0.85 -0.44
C THR A 182 14.82 -2.34 -0.23
N LYS A 183 14.68 -3.13 -1.30
CA LYS A 183 14.62 -4.60 -1.20
C LYS A 183 15.87 -5.17 -0.54
N HIS A 184 17.05 -4.73 -0.97
CA HIS A 184 18.31 -5.18 -0.38
C HIS A 184 18.41 -4.83 1.12
N SER A 185 17.96 -3.64 1.50
CA SER A 185 17.90 -3.22 2.90
C SER A 185 16.95 -4.09 3.73
N ILE A 186 15.76 -4.39 3.20
CA ILE A 186 14.78 -5.30 3.84
C ILE A 186 15.41 -6.69 4.05
N GLU A 187 16.04 -7.26 3.03
CA GLU A 187 16.70 -8.57 3.13
C GLU A 187 17.84 -8.57 4.16
N GLY A 188 18.60 -7.49 4.24
CA GLY A 188 19.66 -7.32 5.26
C GLY A 188 19.10 -7.28 6.67
N ARG A 189 18.06 -6.47 6.88
CA ARG A 189 17.37 -6.32 8.19
C ARG A 189 16.68 -7.61 8.63
N LEU A 190 16.09 -8.36 7.72
CA LEU A 190 15.52 -9.68 8.04
C LEU A 190 16.59 -10.66 8.53
N LYS A 191 17.77 -10.68 7.91
CA LYS A 191 18.89 -11.52 8.38
C LYS A 191 19.42 -11.08 9.75
N GLU A 192 19.47 -9.78 10.00
CA GLU A 192 19.85 -9.23 11.31
C GLU A 192 18.83 -9.64 12.39
N ARG A 193 17.54 -9.53 12.08
CA ARG A 193 16.44 -9.99 12.93
C ARG A 193 16.58 -11.47 13.30
N GLU A 194 16.83 -12.32 12.31
CA GLU A 194 17.02 -13.76 12.53
C GLU A 194 18.19 -14.04 13.48
N ARG A 195 19.31 -13.31 13.34
CA ARG A 195 20.47 -13.44 14.24
C ARG A 195 20.15 -12.99 15.67
N MET A 196 19.44 -11.87 15.82
CA MET A 196 19.01 -11.38 17.14
C MET A 196 18.11 -12.41 17.83
N LEU A 197 17.09 -12.93 17.14
CA LEU A 197 16.21 -13.96 17.71
C LEU A 197 16.94 -15.27 18.02
N ALA A 198 17.88 -15.68 17.17
CA ALA A 198 18.70 -16.86 17.44
C ALA A 198 19.55 -16.70 18.72
N SER A 199 20.02 -15.49 19.02
CA SER A 199 20.89 -15.21 20.18
C SER A 199 20.18 -15.32 21.54
N VAL A 200 18.85 -15.20 21.55
CA VAL A 200 18.01 -15.28 22.77
C VAL A 200 17.01 -16.43 22.72
N ARG A 201 17.22 -17.39 21.80
CA ARG A 201 16.23 -18.43 21.48
C ARG A 201 15.81 -19.26 22.70
N ASN A 202 16.77 -19.61 23.57
CA ASN A 202 16.49 -20.44 24.74
C ASN A 202 15.78 -19.64 25.83
N GLU A 203 16.19 -18.39 26.06
CA GLU A 203 15.56 -17.47 26.99
C GLU A 203 14.14 -17.08 26.54
N VAL A 204 13.92 -16.92 25.24
CA VAL A 204 12.61 -16.67 24.64
C VAL A 204 11.71 -17.90 24.76
N ALA A 205 12.21 -19.12 24.58
CA ALA A 205 11.41 -20.34 24.71
C ALA A 205 10.84 -20.54 26.13
N GLU A 206 11.61 -20.17 27.17
CA GLU A 206 11.13 -20.18 28.55
C GLU A 206 10.05 -19.12 28.80
N LEU A 207 10.24 -17.89 28.28
CA LEU A 207 9.24 -16.81 28.35
C LEU A 207 7.96 -17.14 27.56
N GLU A 208 8.09 -17.81 26.41
CA GLU A 208 6.97 -18.28 25.59
C GLU A 208 6.10 -19.31 26.30
N ALA A 209 6.70 -20.21 27.07
CA ALA A 209 5.95 -21.21 27.84
C ALA A 209 5.09 -20.57 28.95
N GLU A 210 5.56 -19.45 29.50
CA GLU A 210 4.82 -18.65 30.47
C GLU A 210 3.71 -17.83 29.80
N GLU A 211 3.98 -17.19 28.66
CA GLU A 211 2.98 -16.41 27.93
C GLU A 211 1.88 -17.27 27.31
N ARG A 212 2.18 -18.49 26.82
CA ARG A 212 1.13 -19.44 26.37
C ARG A 212 0.11 -19.72 27.47
N ARG A 213 0.59 -19.98 28.70
CA ARG A 213 -0.29 -20.19 29.87
C ARG A 213 -1.12 -18.94 30.18
N ARG A 214 -0.56 -17.74 29.99
CA ARG A 214 -1.28 -16.46 30.15
C ARG A 214 -2.33 -16.28 29.06
N GLN A 215 -2.00 -16.53 27.80
CA GLN A 215 -2.91 -16.40 26.67
C GLN A 215 -4.06 -17.40 26.73
N GLU A 216 -3.80 -18.64 27.16
CA GLU A 216 -4.83 -19.65 27.45
C GLU A 216 -5.80 -19.13 28.52
N ARG A 217 -5.30 -18.52 29.60
CA ARG A 217 -6.13 -17.92 30.65
C ARG A 217 -6.98 -16.75 30.15
N ILE A 218 -6.40 -15.86 29.35
CA ILE A 218 -7.11 -14.70 28.79
C ILE A 218 -8.19 -15.17 27.82
N THR A 219 -7.87 -16.13 26.95
CA THR A 219 -8.80 -16.69 25.96
C THR A 219 -9.93 -17.45 26.65
N ALA A 220 -9.62 -18.24 27.70
CA ALA A 220 -10.63 -18.89 28.52
C ALA A 220 -11.56 -17.89 29.21
N ARG A 221 -11.01 -16.78 29.74
CA ARG A 221 -11.80 -15.72 30.37
C ARG A 221 -12.66 -14.95 29.37
N ALA A 222 -12.15 -14.66 28.18
CA ALA A 222 -12.91 -14.01 27.11
C ALA A 222 -14.05 -14.90 26.61
N ARG A 223 -13.80 -16.21 26.42
CA ARG A 223 -14.83 -17.20 26.07
C ARG A 223 -15.89 -17.35 27.16
N ALA A 224 -15.47 -17.40 28.43
CA ALA A 224 -16.40 -17.44 29.56
C ALA A 224 -17.28 -16.19 29.61
N ARG A 225 -16.70 -15.01 29.36
CA ARG A 225 -17.45 -13.74 29.34
C ARG A 225 -18.43 -13.66 28.16
N LEU A 226 -18.05 -14.15 26.99
CA LEU A 226 -18.95 -14.25 25.83
C LEU A 226 -20.13 -15.19 26.12
N ALA A 227 -19.87 -16.37 26.69
CA ALA A 227 -20.92 -17.31 27.07
C ALA A 227 -21.86 -16.76 28.16
N GLU A 228 -21.34 -15.97 29.09
CA GLU A 228 -22.11 -15.29 30.14
C GLU A 228 -23.02 -14.20 29.53
N LEU A 229 -22.52 -13.42 28.56
CA LEU A 229 -23.31 -12.44 27.81
C LEU A 229 -24.41 -13.08 26.94
N GLU A 230 -24.15 -14.27 26.38
CA GLU A 230 -25.15 -15.07 25.65
C GLU A 230 -26.20 -15.69 26.58
N ALA A 231 -25.81 -16.08 27.80
CA ALA A 231 -26.69 -16.68 28.81
C ALA A 231 -27.60 -15.66 29.51
N ASP A 232 -27.15 -14.41 29.69
CA ASP A 232 -27.94 -13.32 30.27
C ASP A 232 -29.05 -12.78 29.32
N GLY A 233 -29.23 -13.40 28.16
CA GLY A 233 -30.36 -13.10 27.27
C GLY A 233 -30.35 -11.66 26.74
N ALA A 234 -29.18 -11.02 26.67
CA ALA A 234 -29.01 -9.75 25.99
C ALA A 234 -29.25 -9.98 24.49
N ASP A 235 -30.52 -9.88 24.09
CA ASP A 235 -30.93 -9.90 22.69
C ASP A 235 -30.14 -8.79 21.95
N PRO A 236 -29.28 -9.15 20.98
CA PRO A 236 -28.59 -8.16 20.15
C PRO A 236 -29.59 -7.23 19.43
N GLY A 237 -30.84 -7.65 19.28
CA GLY A 237 -31.97 -6.89 18.73
C GLY A 237 -32.66 -5.94 19.73
N SER A 238 -32.57 -6.16 21.03
CA SER A 238 -33.19 -5.29 22.06
C SER A 238 -32.45 -3.96 22.23
N LEU A 239 -31.13 -3.94 21.98
CA LEU A 239 -30.34 -2.71 21.88
C LEU A 239 -30.52 -1.98 20.52
N ALA A 240 -31.05 -2.67 19.49
CA ALA A 240 -31.34 -2.08 18.19
C ALA A 240 -32.67 -1.31 18.14
N ALA A 241 -33.53 -1.45 19.16
CA ALA A 241 -34.83 -0.77 19.23
C ALA A 241 -34.74 0.72 19.66
N GLN A 242 -33.55 1.23 20.02
CA GLN A 242 -33.34 2.63 20.44
C GLN A 242 -32.61 3.51 19.41
N GLY A 243 -32.37 3.02 18.19
CA GLY A 243 -32.07 3.90 17.04
C GLY A 243 -30.65 4.50 16.93
N ASP A 244 -29.70 4.16 17.81
CA ASP A 244 -28.36 4.80 17.83
C ASP A 244 -27.16 3.83 17.66
N LEU A 245 -27.37 2.59 17.20
CA LEU A 245 -26.28 1.65 16.94
C LEU A 245 -26.20 1.27 15.45
N PRO A 246 -25.00 1.32 14.82
CA PRO A 246 -24.80 0.69 13.51
C PRO A 246 -25.17 -0.80 13.59
N PRO A 247 -25.65 -1.40 12.50
CA PRO A 247 -26.18 -2.76 12.52
C PRO A 247 -25.17 -3.76 13.09
N ALA A 248 -25.68 -4.79 13.77
CA ALA A 248 -24.95 -5.96 14.30
C ALA A 248 -24.01 -6.67 13.29
N LYS A 249 -24.04 -6.24 12.03
CA LYS A 249 -23.21 -6.69 10.91
C LYS A 249 -21.70 -6.41 11.09
N TYR A 250 -21.26 -5.42 11.87
CA TYR A 250 -19.84 -5.02 11.93
C TYR A 250 -19.05 -5.56 13.12
N GLY A 251 -19.71 -5.94 14.23
CA GLY A 251 -19.11 -6.86 15.20
C GLY A 251 -18.77 -8.23 14.58
N ALA A 252 -19.39 -8.57 13.44
CA ALA A 252 -19.05 -9.78 12.70
C ALA A 252 -17.64 -9.74 12.08
N SER A 253 -17.03 -8.57 11.84
CA SER A 253 -15.67 -8.49 11.30
C SER A 253 -14.66 -8.99 12.34
N VAL A 254 -14.92 -8.69 13.61
CA VAL A 254 -14.22 -9.29 14.75
C VAL A 254 -14.41 -10.79 14.77
N GLY A 255 -15.64 -11.29 14.61
CA GLY A 255 -15.93 -12.72 14.54
C GLY A 255 -15.14 -13.43 13.44
N VAL A 256 -15.00 -12.82 12.26
CA VAL A 256 -14.17 -13.34 11.17
C VAL A 256 -12.68 -13.31 11.54
N ALA A 257 -12.14 -12.17 11.98
CA ALA A 257 -10.72 -12.05 12.32
C ALA A 257 -10.29 -13.00 13.43
N MET A 258 -11.17 -13.25 14.41
CA MET A 258 -10.91 -14.14 15.54
C MET A 258 -10.78 -15.62 15.14
N GLN A 259 -11.34 -16.04 14.00
CA GLN A 259 -11.14 -17.39 13.46
C GLN A 259 -9.69 -17.65 13.03
N TYR A 260 -8.93 -16.58 12.79
CA TYR A 260 -7.57 -16.66 12.28
C TYR A 260 -6.52 -16.44 13.36
N LEU A 261 -6.89 -16.44 14.66
CA LEU A 261 -5.90 -16.42 15.74
C LEU A 261 -4.87 -17.54 15.55
N GLY A 262 -3.59 -17.18 15.65
CA GLY A 262 -2.47 -18.10 15.41
C GLY A 262 -2.03 -18.24 13.95
N VAL A 263 -2.75 -17.65 12.97
CA VAL A 263 -2.29 -17.62 11.58
C VAL A 263 -1.03 -16.74 11.47
N PRO A 264 0.04 -17.20 10.79
CA PRO A 264 1.28 -16.45 10.67
C PRO A 264 1.11 -15.09 10.00
N TYR A 265 1.90 -14.12 10.44
CA TYR A 265 2.07 -12.89 9.71
C TYR A 265 2.79 -13.17 8.39
N VAL A 266 2.17 -12.79 7.28
CA VAL A 266 2.80 -12.80 5.96
C VAL A 266 2.64 -11.41 5.38
N TRP A 267 3.77 -10.79 5.06
CA TRP A 267 3.77 -9.47 4.42
C TRP A 267 2.99 -9.48 3.10
N GLY A 268 2.08 -8.52 2.91
CA GLY A 268 1.18 -8.48 1.76
C GLY A 268 0.11 -9.59 1.80
N GLY A 269 -0.03 -10.26 2.94
CA GLY A 269 -0.97 -11.35 3.15
C GLY A 269 -2.39 -10.82 3.43
N MET A 270 -3.37 -11.38 2.73
CA MET A 270 -4.80 -11.07 2.90
C MET A 270 -5.62 -12.37 2.86
N SER A 271 -5.05 -13.50 3.29
CA SER A 271 -5.71 -14.79 3.17
C SER A 271 -5.37 -15.72 4.34
N PRO A 272 -6.12 -16.82 4.54
CA PRO A 272 -5.87 -17.76 5.62
C PRO A 272 -4.48 -18.41 5.63
N SER A 273 -3.72 -18.35 4.52
CA SER A 273 -2.32 -18.80 4.49
C SER A 273 -1.34 -17.80 5.12
N GLY A 274 -1.80 -16.60 5.47
CA GLY A 274 -1.02 -15.58 6.15
C GLY A 274 -1.58 -14.17 5.94
N PHE A 275 -1.50 -13.35 6.99
CA PHE A 275 -2.03 -11.98 6.99
C PHE A 275 -0.96 -10.95 7.33
N ASP A 276 -1.03 -9.74 6.77
CA ASP A 276 -0.45 -8.56 7.42
C ASP A 276 -1.53 -7.77 8.17
N CYS A 277 -1.14 -6.70 8.87
CA CYS A 277 -2.05 -5.93 9.73
C CYS A 277 -3.31 -5.46 8.97
N SER A 278 -3.10 -4.72 7.88
CA SER A 278 -4.16 -4.16 7.06
C SER A 278 -4.88 -5.22 6.22
N GLY A 279 -4.20 -6.31 5.87
CA GLY A 279 -4.74 -7.46 5.16
C GLY A 279 -5.70 -8.28 6.00
N LEU A 280 -5.44 -8.47 7.29
CA LEU A 280 -6.39 -9.10 8.22
C LEU A 280 -7.68 -8.26 8.30
N VAL A 281 -7.56 -6.95 8.48
CA VAL A 281 -8.70 -6.03 8.54
C VAL A 281 -9.48 -6.04 7.24
N ALA A 282 -8.80 -5.88 6.09
CA ALA A 282 -9.43 -5.88 4.78
C ALA A 282 -10.14 -7.21 4.48
N PHE A 283 -9.52 -8.34 4.84
CA PHE A 283 -10.11 -9.65 4.67
C PHE A 283 -11.38 -9.81 5.52
N ALA A 284 -11.31 -9.43 6.80
CA ALA A 284 -12.44 -9.54 7.72
C ALA A 284 -13.66 -8.75 7.24
N TYR A 285 -13.45 -7.52 6.74
CA TYR A 285 -14.52 -6.71 6.16
C TYR A 285 -14.99 -7.24 4.79
N ALA A 286 -14.10 -7.80 3.97
CA ALA A 286 -14.46 -8.36 2.68
C ALA A 286 -15.43 -9.55 2.81
N GLN A 287 -15.28 -10.38 3.87
CA GLN A 287 -16.23 -11.46 4.18
C GLN A 287 -17.66 -10.94 4.47
N LEU A 288 -17.81 -9.66 4.77
CA LEU A 288 -19.08 -8.99 5.05
C LEU A 288 -19.57 -8.13 3.89
N GLY A 289 -18.89 -8.20 2.74
CA GLY A 289 -19.19 -7.44 1.54
C GLY A 289 -18.67 -5.99 1.54
N VAL A 290 -17.80 -5.62 2.49
CA VAL A 290 -17.18 -4.29 2.55
C VAL A 290 -15.75 -4.37 2.05
N TYR A 291 -15.46 -3.66 0.96
CA TYR A 291 -14.12 -3.62 0.40
C TYR A 291 -13.31 -2.49 1.04
N LEU A 292 -12.17 -2.86 1.62
CA LEU A 292 -11.17 -1.92 2.12
C LEU A 292 -9.86 -2.10 1.34
N PRO A 293 -9.11 -1.00 1.08
CA PRO A 293 -7.79 -1.11 0.49
C PRO A 293 -6.85 -1.88 1.42
N HIS A 294 -5.94 -2.68 0.85
CA HIS A 294 -4.93 -3.43 1.59
C HIS A 294 -3.76 -2.52 2.00
N HIS A 295 -4.05 -1.49 2.80
CA HIS A 295 -3.08 -0.52 3.31
C HIS A 295 -3.67 0.27 4.49
N ALA A 296 -3.02 0.25 5.66
CA ALA A 296 -3.53 0.87 6.89
C ALA A 296 -3.78 2.40 6.73
N ALA A 297 -2.83 3.15 6.14
CA ALA A 297 -3.06 4.59 5.95
C ALA A 297 -4.20 4.91 4.97
N SER A 298 -4.41 4.04 3.97
CA SER A 298 -5.57 4.19 3.07
C SER A 298 -6.87 3.86 3.80
N GLN A 299 -6.89 2.82 4.64
CA GLN A 299 -8.04 2.44 5.47
C GLN A 299 -8.43 3.53 6.47
N TYR A 300 -7.46 4.32 6.95
CA TYR A 300 -7.74 5.45 7.83
C TYR A 300 -8.62 6.53 7.18
N GLY A 301 -8.71 6.57 5.85
CA GLY A 301 -9.62 7.46 5.12
C GLY A 301 -11.06 6.93 5.02
N TYR A 302 -11.35 5.70 5.46
CA TYR A 302 -12.67 5.07 5.32
C TYR A 302 -13.46 5.18 6.62
N GLY A 303 -14.78 5.28 6.48
CA GLY A 303 -15.71 5.38 7.61
C GLY A 303 -15.66 6.73 8.33
N VAL A 304 -16.21 6.75 9.54
CA VAL A 304 -16.26 7.96 10.39
C VAL A 304 -15.19 7.87 11.50
N PRO A 305 -14.55 8.99 11.88
CA PRO A 305 -13.65 9.01 13.03
C PRO A 305 -14.40 8.69 14.33
N VAL A 306 -13.75 7.95 15.22
CA VAL A 306 -14.30 7.55 16.52
C VAL A 306 -13.35 7.94 17.65
N GLY A 307 -13.89 8.50 18.73
CA GLY A 307 -13.15 8.79 19.96
C GLY A 307 -12.69 7.51 20.66
N ARG A 308 -11.54 7.55 21.34
CA ARG A 308 -10.97 6.36 22.01
C ARG A 308 -11.89 5.80 23.12
N ASP A 309 -12.69 6.65 23.73
CA ASP A 309 -13.72 6.37 24.73
C ASP A 309 -15.05 5.89 24.14
N GLN A 310 -15.21 5.99 22.82
CA GLN A 310 -16.43 5.64 22.08
C GLN A 310 -16.27 4.36 21.22
N LEU A 311 -15.17 3.64 21.41
CA LEU A 311 -14.85 2.45 20.63
C LEU A 311 -15.91 1.36 20.83
N LEU A 312 -16.40 0.84 19.72
CA LEU A 312 -17.29 -0.31 19.65
C LEU A 312 -16.59 -1.46 18.92
N PRO A 313 -16.88 -2.73 19.28
CA PRO A 313 -16.33 -3.87 18.57
C PRO A 313 -16.56 -3.76 17.06
N GLY A 314 -15.49 -3.98 16.29
CA GLY A 314 -15.47 -3.79 14.84
C GLY A 314 -14.83 -2.47 14.40
N ASP A 315 -14.65 -1.48 15.28
CA ASP A 315 -13.90 -0.27 14.92
C ASP A 315 -12.44 -0.61 14.59
N ILE A 316 -11.91 0.01 13.54
CA ILE A 316 -10.52 -0.15 13.16
C ILE A 316 -9.69 0.82 13.99
N VAL A 317 -8.71 0.30 14.73
CA VAL A 317 -7.75 1.09 15.53
C VAL A 317 -6.42 1.20 14.80
N PHE A 318 -5.80 2.38 14.86
CA PHE A 318 -4.60 2.71 14.08
C PHE A 318 -3.47 3.21 14.97
N PHE A 319 -2.25 2.82 14.62
CA PHE A 319 -1.03 3.09 15.37
C PHE A 319 0.14 3.48 14.47
N ASP A 320 1.20 3.99 15.09
CA ASP A 320 2.54 4.18 14.51
C ASP A 320 2.54 4.94 13.19
N GLY A 321 1.93 6.13 13.17
CA GLY A 321 1.88 6.96 11.97
C GLY A 321 1.08 6.34 10.82
N LEU A 322 0.11 5.47 11.14
CA LEU A 322 -0.69 4.67 10.21
C LEU A 322 0.04 3.47 9.59
N GLY A 323 1.18 3.07 10.14
CA GLY A 323 1.91 1.87 9.73
C GLY A 323 1.40 0.56 10.35
N HIS A 324 0.46 0.64 11.30
CA HIS A 324 -0.15 -0.55 11.91
C HIS A 324 -1.63 -0.33 12.25
N ASN A 325 -2.43 -1.37 12.16
CA ASN A 325 -3.84 -1.34 12.55
C ASN A 325 -4.39 -2.71 12.99
N GLY A 326 -5.61 -2.70 13.52
CA GLY A 326 -6.35 -3.90 13.91
C GLY A 326 -7.82 -3.60 14.20
N LEU A 327 -8.57 -4.62 14.59
CA LEU A 327 -10.00 -4.51 14.92
C LEU A 327 -10.21 -4.50 16.42
N TYR A 328 -10.84 -3.45 16.93
CA TYR A 328 -11.24 -3.38 18.33
C TYR A 328 -12.26 -4.47 18.65
N ILE A 329 -12.08 -5.15 19.79
CA ILE A 329 -12.92 -6.30 20.19
C ILE A 329 -13.69 -6.05 21.50
N GLY A 330 -13.60 -4.83 22.05
CA GLY A 330 -14.17 -4.50 23.38
C GLY A 330 -13.16 -4.63 24.51
N GLY A 331 -13.52 -4.14 25.70
CA GLY A 331 -12.71 -4.30 26.92
C GLY A 331 -11.32 -3.68 26.87
N GLY A 332 -11.08 -2.71 25.98
CA GLY A 332 -9.77 -2.12 25.76
C GLY A 332 -8.82 -3.00 24.94
N GLN A 333 -9.32 -4.00 24.22
CA GLN A 333 -8.53 -4.96 23.46
C GLN A 333 -8.82 -4.89 21.97
N PHE A 334 -7.89 -5.42 21.16
CA PHE A 334 -8.04 -5.50 19.71
C PHE A 334 -7.32 -6.72 19.13
N VAL A 335 -7.79 -7.22 17.98
CA VAL A 335 -7.17 -8.32 17.22
C VAL A 335 -6.42 -7.76 16.02
N HIS A 336 -5.21 -8.27 15.76
CA HIS A 336 -4.36 -7.77 14.68
C HIS A 336 -3.30 -8.82 14.26
N ALA A 337 -2.66 -8.60 13.11
CA ALA A 337 -1.44 -9.27 12.70
C ALA A 337 -0.25 -8.28 12.85
N PRO A 338 0.67 -8.45 13.80
CA PRO A 338 1.60 -7.38 14.21
C PRO A 338 2.70 -7.05 13.19
N HIS A 339 3.52 -8.05 12.84
CA HIS A 339 4.69 -7.91 12.00
C HIS A 339 5.26 -9.29 11.65
N THR A 340 6.24 -9.32 10.74
CA THR A 340 6.93 -10.56 10.36
C THR A 340 7.43 -11.33 11.57
N GLY A 341 7.20 -12.64 11.60
CA GLY A 341 7.56 -13.51 12.71
C GLY A 341 6.59 -13.48 13.89
N GLU A 342 5.48 -12.75 13.79
CA GLU A 342 4.33 -12.82 14.70
C GLU A 342 3.13 -13.56 14.08
N VAL A 343 2.10 -13.82 14.88
CA VAL A 343 0.81 -14.39 14.43
C VAL A 343 -0.32 -13.41 14.67
N VAL A 344 -1.47 -13.66 14.06
CA VAL A 344 -2.72 -13.01 14.44
C VAL A 344 -2.99 -13.27 15.93
N LYS A 345 -3.06 -12.20 16.73
CA LYS A 345 -3.23 -12.27 18.19
C LYS A 345 -4.06 -11.11 18.72
N ILE A 346 -4.40 -11.19 19.99
CA ILE A 346 -5.10 -10.14 20.74
C ILE A 346 -4.08 -9.37 21.55
N SER A 347 -4.16 -8.04 21.52
CA SER A 347 -3.35 -7.14 22.35
C SER A 347 -4.21 -6.13 23.08
N SER A 348 -3.66 -5.52 24.12
CA SER A 348 -4.34 -4.46 24.88
C SER A 348 -3.98 -3.10 24.32
N LEU A 349 -4.96 -2.20 24.22
CA LEU A 349 -4.72 -0.78 23.93
C LEU A 349 -3.91 -0.08 25.04
N SER A 350 -3.84 -0.69 26.23
CA SER A 350 -3.02 -0.21 27.35
C SER A 350 -1.58 -0.71 27.32
N ASP A 351 -1.22 -1.63 26.41
CA ASP A 351 0.17 -2.06 26.30
C ASP A 351 1.02 -0.85 25.88
N GLU A 352 2.19 -0.69 26.51
CA GLU A 352 3.02 0.53 26.44
C GLU A 352 3.20 1.06 25.02
N TRP A 353 3.52 0.16 24.07
CA TRP A 353 3.72 0.52 22.67
C TRP A 353 2.43 1.05 22.02
N TYR A 354 1.28 0.36 22.17
CA TYR A 354 0.01 0.79 21.56
C TYR A 354 -0.55 2.05 22.21
N ALA A 355 -0.32 2.23 23.51
CA ALA A 355 -0.68 3.45 24.21
C ALA A 355 0.13 4.64 23.68
N ALA A 356 1.45 4.48 23.53
CA ALA A 356 2.35 5.53 23.05
C ALA A 356 2.20 5.84 21.56
N LYS A 357 1.85 4.83 20.75
CA LYS A 357 1.76 4.94 19.28
C LYS A 357 0.34 5.15 18.76
N TRP A 358 -0.62 5.45 19.62
CA TRP A 358 -2.02 5.67 19.22
C TRP A 358 -2.15 6.80 18.18
N VAL A 359 -2.86 6.53 17.08
CA VAL A 359 -3.19 7.53 16.06
C VAL A 359 -4.68 7.88 16.07
N GLY A 360 -5.55 6.87 16.12
CA GLY A 360 -7.00 7.08 16.14
C GLY A 360 -7.78 5.83 15.76
N ALA A 361 -9.10 5.98 15.60
CA ALA A 361 -9.98 4.90 15.20
C ALA A 361 -10.99 5.33 14.14
N ARG A 362 -11.44 4.36 13.33
CA ARG A 362 -12.45 4.54 12.29
C ARG A 362 -13.54 3.48 12.41
N ARG A 363 -14.79 3.93 12.25
CA ARG A 363 -15.96 3.07 12.14
C ARG A 363 -16.43 3.01 10.70
N VAL A 364 -16.26 1.86 10.08
CA VAL A 364 -16.72 1.61 8.71
C VAL A 364 -18.17 1.12 8.80
N ALA A 365 -19.09 1.90 8.21
CA ALA A 365 -20.54 1.73 8.27
C ALA A 365 -21.11 0.86 7.15
#